data_AF-A0A3E0MPU1-F1
#
_entry.id   AF-A0A3E0MPU1-F1
#
_cell.length_a   1.000
_cell.length_b   1.000
_cell.length_c   1.000
_cell.angle_alpha   90.00
_cell.angle_beta   90.00
_cell.angle_gamma   90.00
#
_symmetry.space_group_name_H-M   'P 1'
#
loop_
_entity.id
_entity.type
_entity.pdbx_description
1 polymer ?
#
loop_
_entity_poly.entity_id
_entity_poly.type
_entity_poly.pdbx_seq_one_letter_code
_entity_poly.pdbx_strand_id
1 'polypeptide(L)' 'DLEANAFLHHMVRNIVGSLLLVGAGLRDKQWFSAVFDGKDRKVAGDTAAGAGLYLVGVRYPEQFNIPLVADAPAFMSLKI' A
#
# COMPACT_ATOMS: atom_id res chain seq x y z
N ASP A 1 0.98 -5.26 3.64
CA ASP A 1 0.86 -4.02 4.42
C ASP A 1 1.89 -3.01 3.94
N LEU A 2 1.68 -1.72 4.15
CA LEU A 2 2.61 -0.65 3.78
C LEU A 2 2.79 0.34 4.95
N GLU A 3 4.03 0.56 5.37
CA GLU A 3 4.42 1.54 6.38
C GLU A 3 5.46 2.50 5.79
N ALA A 4 5.34 3.80 6.10
CA ALA A 4 6.30 4.83 5.71
C ALA A 4 6.28 6.00 6.70
N ASN A 5 7.31 6.84 6.66
CA ASN A 5 7.34 8.11 7.39
C ASN A 5 6.32 9.13 6.86
N ALA A 6 6.08 9.13 5.55
CA ALA A 6 5.07 9.93 4.87
C ALA A 6 4.70 9.29 3.52
N PHE A 7 3.54 9.66 2.99
CA PHE A 7 3.08 9.23 1.66
C PHE A 7 2.75 10.43 0.78
N LEU A 8 3.08 10.32 -0.52
CA LEU A 8 2.58 11.25 -1.53
C LEU A 8 1.10 10.99 -1.84
N HIS A 9 0.46 11.97 -2.49
CA HIS A 9 -0.92 11.82 -2.95
C HIS A 9 -1.06 10.56 -3.84
N HIS A 10 -2.02 9.70 -3.49
CA HIS A 10 -2.30 8.41 -4.15
C HIS A 10 -1.16 7.37 -4.13
N MET A 11 -0.04 7.60 -3.42
CA MET A 11 1.15 6.72 -3.46
C MET A 11 0.82 5.25 -3.21
N VAL A 12 0.15 4.95 -2.09
CA VAL A 12 -0.23 3.58 -1.72
C VAL A 12 -1.09 2.92 -2.80
N ARG A 13 -2.12 3.63 -3.28
CA ARG A 13 -3.06 3.11 -4.28
C ARG A 13 -2.42 2.92 -5.66
N ASN A 14 -1.44 3.74 -6.02
CA ASN A 14 -0.67 3.58 -7.26
C ASN A 14 0.26 2.37 -7.20
N ILE A 15 0.94 2.15 -6.07
CA ILE A 15 1.79 0.98 -5.85
C ILE A 15 0.94 -0.28 -5.92
N VAL A 16 -0.15 -0.33 -5.13
CA VAL A 16 -1.08 -1.48 -5.11
C VAL A 16 -1.67 -1.75 -6.48
N GLY A 17 -2.09 -0.70 -7.20
CA GLY A 17 -2.62 -0.85 -8.56
C GLY A 17 -1.68 -1.55 -9.53
N SER A 18 -0.39 -1.24 -9.45
CA SER A 18 0.64 -1.91 -10.26
C SER A 18 0.90 -3.35 -9.78
N LEU A 19 0.92 -3.57 -8.46
CA LEU A 19 1.11 -4.90 -7.88
C LEU A 19 -0.07 -5.84 -8.18
N LEU A 20 -1.30 -5.34 -8.31
CA LEU A 20 -2.46 -6.13 -8.70
C LEU A 20 -2.29 -6.75 -10.10
N LEU A 21 -1.71 -6.01 -11.05
CA LEU A 21 -1.40 -6.54 -12.38
C LEU A 21 -0.37 -7.66 -12.32
N VAL A 22 0.63 -7.54 -11.44
CA VAL A 22 1.64 -8.58 -11.21
C VAL A 22 1.02 -9.82 -10.55
N GLY A 23 0.21 -9.62 -9.51
CA GLY A 23 -0.50 -10.71 -8.83
C GLY A 23 -1.48 -11.47 -9.72
N ALA A 24 -2.08 -10.78 -10.70
CA ALA A 24 -2.95 -11.38 -11.70
C ALA A 24 -2.20 -12.03 -12.88
N GLY A 25 -0.87 -11.96 -12.93
CA GLY A 25 -0.06 -12.48 -14.04
C GLY A 25 -0.14 -11.68 -15.35
N LEU A 26 -0.76 -10.50 -15.32
CA LEU A 26 -0.88 -9.60 -16.49
C LEU A 26 0.43 -8.82 -16.75
N ARG A 27 1.26 -8.68 -15.73
CA ARG A 27 2.62 -8.12 -15.79
C ARG A 27 3.56 -8.98 -14.96
N ASP A 28 4.85 -8.93 -15.26
CA ASP A 28 5.86 -9.64 -14.49
C ASP A 28 6.54 -8.73 -13.44
N LYS A 29 7.43 -9.33 -12.63
CA LYS A 29 8.15 -8.62 -11.57
C LYS A 29 9.18 -7.62 -12.14
N GLN A 30 9.74 -7.94 -13.31
CA GLN A 30 10.69 -7.11 -14.03
C GLN A 30 10.03 -5.81 -14.49
N TRP A 31 8.80 -5.88 -15.01
CA TRP A 31 8.00 -4.72 -15.37
C TRP A 31 7.77 -3.80 -14.17
N PHE A 32 7.39 -4.35 -13.01
CA PHE A 32 7.20 -3.52 -11.82
C PHE A 32 8.50 -2.81 -11.40
N SER A 33 9.64 -3.52 -11.48
CA SER A 33 10.96 -2.93 -11.19
C SER A 33 11.25 -1.77 -12.15
N ALA A 34 11.01 -1.96 -13.45
CA ALA A 34 11.18 -0.91 -14.45
C ALA A 34 10.25 0.30 -14.23
N VAL A 35 8.99 0.09 -13.82
CA VAL A 35 8.07 1.17 -13.47
C VAL A 35 8.58 1.97 -12.27
N PHE A 36 9.06 1.28 -11.24
CA PHE A 36 9.58 1.90 -10.02
C PHE A 36 10.84 2.74 -10.30
N ASP A 37 11.80 2.16 -11.04
CA ASP A 37 13.06 2.83 -11.39
C ASP A 37 12.85 3.96 -12.41
N GLY A 38 11.89 3.79 -13.31
CA GLY A 38 11.58 4.74 -14.39
C GLY A 38 10.93 6.03 -13.91
N LYS A 39 10.36 6.05 -12.69
CA LYS A 39 9.72 7.24 -12.06
C LYS A 39 8.67 7.93 -12.95
N ASP A 40 8.05 7.21 -13.88
CA ASP A 40 7.02 7.72 -14.77
C ASP A 40 5.66 7.11 -14.40
N ARG A 41 4.73 7.96 -13.98
CA ARG A 41 3.39 7.53 -13.59
C ARG A 41 2.58 6.99 -14.78
N LYS A 42 2.88 7.40 -16.01
CA LYS A 42 2.11 7.00 -17.20
C LYS A 42 2.26 5.52 -17.54
N VAL A 43 3.38 4.90 -17.14
CA VAL A 43 3.65 3.47 -17.40
C VAL A 43 3.21 2.57 -16.25
N ALA A 44 2.86 3.14 -15.09
CA ALA A 44 2.40 2.40 -13.93
C ALA A 44 0.93 1.95 -14.09
N GLY A 45 0.51 0.98 -13.27
CA GLY A 45 -0.87 0.50 -13.24
C GLY A 45 -1.87 1.58 -12.84
N ASP A 46 -3.15 1.28 -13.06
CA ASP A 46 -4.25 2.16 -12.67
C ASP A 46 -4.30 2.37 -11.16
N THR A 47 -4.82 3.51 -10.73
CA THR A 47 -4.95 3.79 -9.30
C THR A 47 -5.98 2.84 -8.68
N ALA A 48 -5.57 2.01 -7.71
CA ALA A 48 -6.48 1.09 -7.04
C ALA A 48 -7.69 1.82 -6.42
N ALA A 49 -8.83 1.12 -6.28
CA ALA A 49 -10.03 1.69 -5.66
C ALA A 49 -9.77 2.15 -4.21
N GLY A 50 -10.33 3.30 -3.82
CA GLY A 50 -10.13 3.85 -2.48
C GLY A 50 -10.80 3.04 -1.36
N ALA A 51 -11.91 2.36 -1.68
CA ALA A 51 -12.71 1.62 -0.70
C ALA A 51 -11.97 0.46 -0.02
N GLY A 52 -10.88 -0.04 -0.61
CA GLY A 52 -10.06 -1.12 -0.03
C GLY A 52 -8.87 -0.63 0.81
N LEU A 53 -8.67 0.68 0.95
CA LEU A 53 -7.53 1.25 1.70
C LEU A 53 -7.95 1.63 3.12
N TYR A 54 -7.21 1.12 4.11
CA TYR A 54 -7.43 1.41 5.53
C TYR A 54 -6.15 1.92 6.18
N LEU A 55 -6.25 2.98 6.98
CA LEU A 55 -5.17 3.42 7.88
C LEU A 55 -5.23 2.55 9.14
N VAL A 56 -4.21 1.72 9.33
CA VAL A 56 -4.16 0.73 10.43
C VAL A 56 -3.39 1.20 11.65
N GLY A 57 -2.56 2.23 11.53
CA GLY A 57 -1.80 2.75 12.65
C GLY A 57 -0.90 3.94 12.32
N VAL A 58 -0.56 4.70 13.35
CA VAL A 58 0.41 5.81 13.30
C VAL A 58 1.33 5.66 14.51
N ARG A 59 2.64 5.70 14.30
CA ARG A 59 3.63 5.58 15.38
C ARG A 59 3.97 6.96 15.94
N TYR A 60 3.97 7.06 17.27
CA TYR A 60 4.41 8.23 18.02
C TYR A 60 5.56 7.85 18.96
N PRO A 61 6.45 8.78 19.36
CA PRO A 61 7.48 8.51 20.35
C PRO A 61 6.92 7.99 21.68
N GLU A 62 7.63 7.04 22.31
CA GLU A 62 7.17 6.31 23.51
C GLU A 62 6.79 7.23 24.68
N GLN A 63 7.49 8.36 24.84
CA GLN A 63 7.25 9.34 25.89
C GLN A 63 5.82 9.90 25.95
N PHE A 64 5.08 9.81 24.84
CA PHE A 64 3.69 10.26 24.78
C PHE A 64 2.70 9.22 25.29
N ASN A 65 3.14 7.98 25.56
CA ASN A 65 2.34 6.88 26.08
C ASN A 65 0.99 6.70 25.36
N ILE A 66 1.00 6.86 24.03
CA ILE A 66 -0.19 6.69 23.20
C ILE A 66 -0.53 5.21 23.16
N PRO A 67 -1.76 4.81 23.55
CA PRO A 67 -2.17 3.41 23.49
C PRO A 67 -2.02 2.86 22.06
N LEU A 68 -1.33 1.73 21.94
CA LEU A 68 -1.30 0.98 20.69
C LEU A 68 -2.63 0.26 20.53
N VAL A 69 -3.57 0.87 19.83
CA VAL A 69 -4.79 0.19 19.37
C VAL A 69 -4.39 -0.60 18.13
N ALA A 70 -3.93 -1.83 18.34
CA ALA A 70 -3.67 -2.74 17.25
C ALA A 70 -5.00 -3.35 16.80
N ASP A 71 -5.66 -2.72 15.84
CA ASP A 71 -6.76 -3.37 15.14
C ASP A 71 -6.60 -3.13 13.64
N ALA A 72 -5.95 -4.11 12.99
CA ALA A 72 -6.23 -4.39 11.60
C ALA A 72 -7.77 -4.44 11.43
N PRO A 73 -8.37 -3.86 10.36
CA PRO A 73 -9.80 -3.95 10.10
C PRO A 73 -10.35 -5.32 10.48
N ALA A 74 -11.49 -5.37 11.19
CA ALA A 74 -12.00 -6.59 11.84
C ALA A 74 -12.06 -7.84 10.95
N PHE A 75 -12.10 -7.65 9.63
CA PHE A 75 -12.05 -8.72 8.63
C PHE A 75 -10.67 -9.37 8.43
N MET A 76 -9.55 -8.77 8.83
CA MET A 76 -8.22 -9.38 8.73
C MET A 76 -7.98 -10.50 9.76
N SER A 77 -8.82 -10.58 10.79
CA SER A 77 -8.83 -11.66 11.78
C SER A 77 -9.59 -12.90 11.27
N LEU A 78 -10.33 -12.80 10.16
CA LEU A 78 -10.98 -13.93 9.51
C LEU A 78 -9.94 -14.71 8.71
N LYS A 79 -9.55 -15.87 9.23
CA LYS A 79 -8.82 -16.88 8.46
C LYS A 79 -9.71 -17.37 7.32
N ILE A 80 -9.23 -17.25 6.08
CA ILE A 80 -9.72 -18.00 4.92
C ILE A 80 -9.06 -19.37 4.93
#